data_AF-A0A9P5JTV1-F1
#
_entry.id   AF-A0A9P5JTV1-F1
#
_cell.length_a   1.000
_cell.length_b   1.000
_cell.length_c   1.000
_cell.angle_alpha   90.00
_cell.angle_beta   90.00
_cell.angle_gamma   90.00
#
_symmetry.space_group_name_H-M   'P 1'
#
loop_
_entity.id
_entity.type
_entity.pdbx_description
1 polymer ?
#
loop_
_entity_poly.entity_id
_entity_poly.type
_entity_poly.pdbx_seq_one_letter_code
_entity_poly.pdbx_strand_id
1 'polypeptide(L)'
;MAVTLETLRDSIERHNATFESLLSIIPARFYVSREPDEIEISSKYMKNKRKRETPKQAIKEASKKARREKLDPDNQKTVLDLQRDAVATAVPSKQSASGPAPASEGELDPSSEDEDQEDGDVEDIESETPPAITRPTVPMPGSGSISELRARLHARMEALRQGNSTADPQLGSKEALLEERRMKNAALREKRRQSLKEKKKEEAARANKKDNRATAKPNKVQLVVPEAGPSRPKPDVLANVTFSKILSSQPPSIKNKKFVTSSDPHTALAQLEARNAKLAQLTPEKRAEIEERDRLAKAEIRASGGKVYDDIARLKKAVKRKDAEKLKSKKGWAERKETLEKNQAAKQKKRTDNIAMRNERRKDKARGIKPSKSAKSRPGFEGRSFKKGSKTQSGAKAR
;
A
#
# COMPACT_ATOMS: atom_id res chain seq x y z
N MET A 1 5.97 44.94 -45.96
CA MET A 1 6.53 43.66 -46.47
C MET A 1 5.36 42.70 -46.61
N ALA A 2 5.07 42.23 -47.83
CA ALA A 2 3.96 41.30 -48.04
C ALA A 2 4.36 39.93 -47.45
N VAL A 3 3.58 39.41 -46.50
CA VAL A 3 3.75 38.05 -45.97
C VAL A 3 3.30 37.09 -47.07
N THR A 4 4.22 36.30 -47.61
CA THR A 4 3.89 35.28 -48.62
C THR A 4 3.31 34.05 -47.95
N LEU A 5 2.46 33.29 -48.66
CA LEU A 5 1.84 32.07 -48.11
C LEU A 5 2.87 31.04 -47.63
N GLU A 6 4.04 30.99 -48.27
CA GLU A 6 5.16 30.12 -47.88
C GLU A 6 5.74 30.56 -46.52
N THR A 7 6.00 31.86 -46.32
CA THR A 7 6.50 32.36 -45.04
C THR A 7 5.52 32.12 -43.89
N LEU A 8 4.22 32.15 -44.17
CA LEU A 8 3.18 31.82 -43.20
C LEU A 8 3.17 30.32 -42.85
N ARG A 9 3.27 29.44 -43.85
CA ARG A 9 3.37 27.98 -43.65
C ARG A 9 4.59 27.61 -42.80
N ASP A 10 5.77 28.14 -43.14
CA ASP A 10 6.98 27.87 -42.35
C ASP A 10 6.84 28.39 -40.90
N SER A 11 6.16 29.52 -40.71
CA SER A 11 5.89 30.04 -39.36
C SER A 11 4.98 29.10 -38.58
N ILE A 12 3.91 28.61 -39.20
CA ILE A 12 2.97 27.66 -38.58
C ILE A 12 3.68 26.35 -38.26
N GLU A 13 4.53 25.83 -39.16
CA GLU A 13 5.32 24.62 -38.92
C GLU A 13 6.30 24.79 -37.75
N ARG A 14 6.98 25.94 -37.68
CA ARG A 14 7.84 26.28 -36.53
C ARG A 14 7.05 26.34 -35.23
N HIS A 15 5.89 26.99 -35.23
CA HIS A 15 5.02 27.03 -34.04
C HIS A 15 4.53 25.64 -33.66
N ASN A 16 4.09 24.83 -34.62
CA ASN A 16 3.66 23.46 -34.36
C ASN A 16 4.80 22.63 -33.76
N ALA A 17 6.02 22.71 -34.29
CA ALA A 17 7.19 22.05 -33.74
C ALA A 17 7.49 22.49 -32.29
N THR A 18 7.33 23.80 -31.98
CA THR A 18 7.48 24.29 -30.60
C THR A 18 6.40 23.73 -29.67
N PHE A 19 5.13 23.68 -30.10
CA PHE A 19 4.05 23.11 -29.32
C PHE A 19 4.23 21.61 -29.11
N GLU A 20 4.66 20.86 -30.14
CA GLU A 20 4.96 19.44 -30.02
C GLU A 20 6.08 19.18 -29.00
N SER A 21 7.13 20.00 -29.03
CA SER A 21 8.22 19.91 -28.05
C SER A 21 7.72 20.14 -26.62
N LEU A 22 6.83 21.12 -26.41
CA LEU A 22 6.26 21.40 -25.09
C LEU A 22 5.36 20.27 -24.60
N LEU A 23 4.52 19.72 -25.49
CA LEU A 23 3.63 18.60 -25.19
C LEU A 23 4.42 17.31 -24.90
N SER A 24 5.63 17.15 -25.44
CA SER A 24 6.49 16.00 -25.17
C SER A 24 7.11 15.99 -23.76
N ILE A 25 7.20 17.14 -23.10
CA ILE A 25 7.85 17.26 -21.78
C ILE A 25 6.95 16.71 -20.66
N ILE A 26 5.63 16.76 -20.84
CA ILE A 26 4.66 16.45 -19.80
C ILE A 26 3.95 15.14 -20.15
N PRO A 27 3.96 14.14 -19.24
CA PRO A 27 3.27 12.87 -19.49
C PRO A 27 1.77 13.06 -19.76
N ALA A 28 1.22 12.24 -20.66
CA ALA A 28 -0.20 12.33 -21.06
C ALA A 28 -1.18 12.22 -19.89
N ARG A 29 -0.76 11.59 -18.79
CA ARG A 29 -1.52 11.40 -17.55
C ARG A 29 -2.06 12.68 -16.92
N PHE A 30 -1.47 13.84 -17.23
CA PHE A 30 -1.89 15.13 -16.67
C PHE A 30 -2.88 15.88 -17.57
N TYR A 31 -2.99 15.50 -18.84
CA TYR A 31 -3.90 16.13 -19.80
C TYR A 31 -5.12 15.26 -20.10
N VAL A 32 -4.91 13.94 -20.20
CA VAL A 32 -5.96 12.97 -20.45
C VAL A 32 -6.28 12.31 -19.13
N SER A 33 -7.51 12.54 -18.64
CA SER A 33 -8.05 11.84 -17.47
C SER A 33 -8.03 10.34 -17.74
N ARG A 34 -7.05 9.64 -17.18
CA ARG A 34 -7.00 8.18 -17.23
C ARG A 34 -8.17 7.65 -16.40
N GLU A 35 -9.15 7.08 -17.08
CA GLU A 35 -10.14 6.17 -16.49
C GLU A 35 -9.37 5.17 -15.60
N PRO A 36 -9.56 5.21 -14.27
CA PRO A 36 -8.79 4.35 -13.39
C PRO A 36 -9.16 2.89 -13.67
N ASP A 37 -8.17 2.03 -13.90
CA ASP A 37 -8.43 0.60 -14.11
C ASP A 37 -9.28 0.05 -12.94
N GLU A 38 -10.23 -0.85 -13.22
CA GLU A 38 -11.12 -1.44 -12.21
C GLU A 38 -10.37 -2.03 -10.99
N ILE A 39 -9.12 -2.43 -11.18
CA ILE A 39 -8.21 -2.91 -10.16
C ILE A 39 -7.73 -1.77 -9.24
N GLU A 40 -7.41 -0.60 -9.80
CA GLU A 40 -7.05 0.59 -9.03
C GLU A 40 -8.26 1.11 -8.25
N ILE A 41 -9.44 1.18 -8.88
CA ILE A 41 -10.71 1.57 -8.23
C ILE A 41 -11.03 0.62 -7.07
N SER A 42 -10.99 -0.69 -7.32
CA SER A 42 -11.29 -1.68 -6.28
C SER A 42 -10.30 -1.67 -5.12
N SER A 43 -9.02 -1.42 -5.36
CA SER A 43 -8.01 -1.33 -4.29
C SER A 43 -8.15 -0.06 -3.43
N LYS A 44 -8.55 1.06 -4.03
CA LYS A 44 -8.67 2.37 -3.36
C LYS A 44 -9.98 2.51 -2.60
N TYR A 45 -11.08 2.03 -3.18
CA TYR A 45 -12.44 2.25 -2.67
C TYR A 45 -13.10 0.99 -2.08
N MET A 46 -12.73 -0.23 -2.53
CA MET A 46 -13.37 -1.49 -2.08
C MET A 46 -12.50 -2.28 -1.09
N LYS A 47 -12.35 -1.76 0.14
CA LYS A 47 -11.49 -2.35 1.19
C LYS A 47 -11.96 -3.72 1.72
N ASN A 48 -13.19 -4.13 1.42
CA ASN A 48 -13.83 -5.32 2.00
C ASN A 48 -14.20 -6.44 0.99
N LYS A 49 -13.92 -6.30 -0.32
CA LYS A 49 -14.13 -7.39 -1.31
C LYS A 49 -12.95 -8.39 -1.34
N ARG A 50 -12.43 -8.76 -0.16
CA ARG A 50 -11.35 -9.76 0.03
C ARG A 50 -11.78 -11.22 -0.15
N LYS A 51 -12.95 -11.45 -0.75
CA LYS A 51 -13.42 -12.77 -1.22
C LYS A 51 -13.23 -12.90 -2.74
N ARG A 52 -12.08 -12.50 -3.27
CA ARG A 52 -11.70 -12.87 -4.63
C ARG A 52 -10.93 -14.18 -4.55
N GLU A 53 -11.38 -15.19 -5.29
CA GLU A 53 -10.78 -16.52 -5.52
C GLU A 53 -9.35 -16.48 -6.10
N THR A 54 -8.75 -15.29 -6.25
CA THR A 54 -7.41 -15.17 -6.81
C THR A 54 -6.35 -15.57 -5.78
N PRO A 55 -5.40 -16.46 -6.12
CA PRO A 55 -4.38 -16.91 -5.19
C PRO A 55 -3.54 -15.74 -4.70
N LYS A 56 -3.17 -15.74 -3.41
CA LYS A 56 -2.35 -14.68 -2.77
C LYS A 56 -1.01 -14.40 -3.48
N GLN A 57 -0.55 -15.32 -4.33
CA GLN A 57 0.65 -15.17 -5.16
C GLN A 57 0.39 -14.25 -6.36
N ALA A 58 -0.72 -14.42 -7.08
CA ALA A 58 -1.10 -13.58 -8.21
C ALA A 58 -1.27 -12.11 -7.81
N ILE A 59 -1.86 -11.84 -6.63
CA ILE A 59 -2.00 -10.47 -6.10
C ILE A 59 -0.63 -9.82 -5.84
N LYS A 60 0.34 -10.60 -5.33
CA LYS A 60 1.69 -10.11 -5.04
C LYS A 60 2.49 -9.88 -6.32
N GLU A 61 2.30 -10.71 -7.34
CA GLU A 61 2.95 -10.58 -8.64
C GLU A 61 2.37 -9.41 -9.43
N ALA A 62 1.04 -9.26 -9.47
CA ALA A 62 0.38 -8.11 -10.07
C ALA A 62 0.78 -6.79 -9.38
N SER A 63 0.87 -6.76 -8.04
CA SER A 63 1.34 -5.56 -7.34
C SER A 63 2.80 -5.23 -7.61
N LYS A 64 3.67 -6.23 -7.79
CA LYS A 64 5.07 -6.01 -8.18
C LYS A 64 5.19 -5.54 -9.63
N LYS A 65 4.39 -6.10 -10.53
CA LYS A 65 4.31 -5.70 -11.94
C LYS A 65 3.81 -4.26 -12.07
N ALA A 66 2.73 -3.89 -11.39
CA ALA A 66 2.22 -2.51 -11.38
C ALA A 66 3.24 -1.51 -10.80
N ARG A 67 4.03 -1.90 -9.78
CA ARG A 67 5.11 -1.06 -9.25
C ARG A 67 6.26 -0.91 -10.24
N ARG A 68 6.56 -1.95 -11.02
CA ARG A 68 7.59 -1.92 -12.07
C ARG A 68 7.13 -1.03 -13.22
N GLU A 69 5.92 -1.26 -13.74
CA GLU A 69 5.31 -0.47 -14.83
C GLU A 69 5.14 1.01 -14.47
N LYS A 70 4.93 1.34 -13.19
CA LYS A 70 4.90 2.74 -12.73
C LYS A 70 6.27 3.41 -12.77
N LEU A 71 7.34 2.64 -12.61
CA LEU A 71 8.73 3.11 -12.58
C LEU A 71 9.45 2.97 -13.92
N ASP A 72 8.84 2.32 -14.91
CA ASP A 72 9.39 2.16 -16.24
C ASP A 72 9.16 3.47 -17.04
N PRO A 73 10.23 4.07 -17.62
CA PRO A 73 10.13 5.33 -18.36
C PRO A 73 9.28 5.20 -19.63
N ASP A 74 9.29 4.03 -20.27
CA ASP A 74 8.54 3.76 -21.51
C ASP A 74 7.01 3.81 -21.32
N ASN A 75 6.54 3.69 -20.08
CA ASN A 75 5.12 3.78 -19.75
C ASN A 75 4.65 5.23 -19.51
N GLN A 76 5.57 6.21 -19.50
CA GLN A 76 5.26 7.63 -19.40
C GLN A 76 5.07 8.25 -20.79
N LYS A 77 4.19 7.65 -21.60
CA LYS A 77 3.91 8.12 -22.95
C LYS A 77 3.34 9.54 -22.95
N THR A 78 3.75 10.34 -23.93
CA THR A 78 3.25 11.70 -24.15
C THR A 78 1.95 11.65 -24.94
N VAL A 79 1.21 12.76 -25.01
CA VAL A 79 -0.06 12.83 -25.76
C VAL A 79 0.18 12.54 -27.24
N LEU A 80 1.30 13.03 -27.79
CA LEU A 80 1.69 12.79 -29.18
C LEU A 80 2.03 11.33 -29.44
N ASP A 81 2.69 10.65 -28.50
CA ASP A 81 2.97 9.22 -28.63
C ASP A 81 1.69 8.39 -28.61
N LEU A 82 0.70 8.77 -27.80
CA LEU A 82 -0.61 8.13 -27.80
C LEU A 82 -1.36 8.35 -29.12
N GLN A 83 -1.28 9.56 -29.70
CA GLN A 83 -1.87 9.85 -31.01
C GLN A 83 -1.16 9.05 -32.13
N ARG A 84 0.17 8.96 -32.11
CA ARG A 84 0.95 8.15 -33.05
C ARG A 84 0.66 6.66 -32.91
N ASP A 85 0.56 6.16 -31.68
CA ASP A 85 0.16 4.77 -31.40
C ASP A 85 -1.28 4.50 -31.87
N ALA A 86 -2.21 5.43 -31.65
CA ALA A 86 -3.59 5.34 -32.12
C ALA A 86 -3.67 5.34 -33.66
N VAL A 87 -2.89 6.18 -34.33
CA VAL A 87 -2.81 6.21 -35.80
C VAL A 87 -2.15 4.92 -36.31
N ALA A 88 -1.06 4.45 -35.71
CA ALA A 88 -0.39 3.21 -36.10
C ALA A 88 -1.26 1.96 -35.91
N THR A 89 -2.15 1.97 -34.90
CA THR A 89 -3.13 0.90 -34.67
C THR A 89 -4.39 1.04 -35.52
N ALA A 90 -4.77 2.26 -35.91
CA ALA A 90 -5.91 2.54 -36.79
C ALA A 90 -5.57 2.47 -38.29
N VAL A 91 -4.30 2.28 -38.68
CA VAL A 91 -3.91 1.96 -40.06
C VAL A 91 -4.02 0.44 -40.24
N PRO A 92 -5.09 -0.11 -40.85
CA PRO A 92 -5.17 -1.54 -41.07
C PRO A 92 -4.17 -1.97 -42.15
N SER A 93 -3.50 -3.07 -41.87
CA SER A 93 -2.78 -3.92 -42.81
C SER A 93 -3.52 -4.07 -44.15
N LYS A 94 -3.06 -3.34 -45.16
CA LYS A 94 -3.46 -3.52 -46.55
C LYS A 94 -2.65 -4.68 -47.14
N GLN A 95 -2.95 -5.92 -46.75
CA GLN A 95 -2.61 -7.13 -47.51
C GLN A 95 -3.40 -8.38 -47.01
N SER A 96 -4.11 -9.01 -47.94
CA SER A 96 -4.81 -10.30 -47.92
C SER A 96 -6.07 -10.47 -47.03
N ALA A 97 -7.25 -10.27 -47.63
CA ALA A 97 -8.28 -11.31 -47.82
C ALA A 97 -9.50 -10.72 -48.56
N SER A 98 -10.00 -11.48 -49.51
CA SER A 98 -11.01 -11.14 -50.52
C SER A 98 -12.47 -11.33 -50.06
N GLY A 99 -13.28 -10.26 -50.20
CA GLY A 99 -14.71 -10.25 -50.57
C GLY A 99 -15.79 -10.50 -49.49
N PRO A 100 -17.05 -10.02 -49.69
CA PRO A 100 -17.51 -8.76 -50.28
C PRO A 100 -18.45 -7.93 -49.34
N ALA A 101 -18.61 -6.65 -49.68
CA ALA A 101 -19.54 -5.64 -49.12
C ALA A 101 -21.02 -5.93 -49.55
N PRO A 102 -22.08 -5.08 -49.35
CA PRO A 102 -22.08 -3.64 -48.99
C PRO A 102 -23.24 -3.11 -48.09
N ALA A 103 -23.08 -1.88 -47.60
CA ALA A 103 -23.96 -0.70 -47.78
C ALA A 103 -24.57 -0.32 -46.41
N SER A 104 -24.73 0.93 -45.99
CA SER A 104 -25.00 2.17 -46.71
C SER A 104 -24.61 3.40 -45.87
N GLU A 105 -24.28 4.48 -46.55
CA GLU A 105 -24.07 5.83 -46.03
C GLU A 105 -25.36 6.53 -45.57
N GLY A 106 -25.17 7.69 -44.91
CA GLY A 106 -26.19 8.73 -44.66
C GLY A 106 -26.46 8.90 -43.16
N GLU A 107 -26.61 10.08 -42.58
CA GLU A 107 -26.48 11.47 -43.02
C GLU A 107 -26.39 12.30 -41.72
N LEU A 108 -25.94 13.54 -41.83
CA LEU A 108 -25.93 14.54 -40.76
C LEU A 108 -27.34 15.15 -40.59
N ASP A 109 -27.82 15.34 -39.36
CA ASP A 109 -28.66 16.50 -39.01
C ASP A 109 -28.56 16.84 -37.50
N PRO A 110 -28.42 18.12 -37.11
CA PRO A 110 -28.36 18.57 -35.72
C PRO A 110 -29.69 19.14 -35.21
N SER A 111 -29.77 19.30 -33.88
CA SER A 111 -30.73 20.14 -33.13
C SER A 111 -32.05 19.50 -32.70
N SER A 112 -32.25 19.45 -31.39
CA SER A 112 -33.53 19.67 -30.70
C SER A 112 -33.25 19.80 -29.20
N GLU A 113 -33.30 21.04 -28.71
CA GLU A 113 -33.54 21.37 -27.30
C GLU A 113 -34.94 20.88 -26.90
N ASP A 114 -35.11 20.38 -25.68
CA ASP A 114 -36.25 20.73 -24.84
C ASP A 114 -35.95 20.43 -23.35
N GLU A 115 -36.44 21.33 -22.49
CA GLU A 115 -36.25 21.42 -21.06
C GLU A 115 -37.34 20.63 -20.29
N ASP A 116 -37.34 20.80 -18.96
CA ASP A 116 -38.36 20.46 -17.95
C ASP A 116 -38.26 19.11 -17.21
N GLN A 117 -38.53 18.97 -15.91
CA GLN A 117 -38.35 19.73 -14.65
C GLN A 117 -39.12 18.96 -13.54
N GLU A 118 -38.65 19.04 -12.27
CA GLU A 118 -39.40 18.83 -11.00
C GLU A 118 -39.90 17.41 -10.61
N ASP A 119 -40.17 17.02 -9.35
CA ASP A 119 -39.73 17.34 -7.97
C ASP A 119 -40.46 16.36 -7.00
N GLY A 120 -39.97 16.22 -5.75
CA GLY A 120 -40.75 15.87 -4.52
C GLY A 120 -41.17 14.40 -4.22
N ASP A 121 -40.69 13.74 -3.14
CA ASP A 121 -41.25 13.68 -1.74
C ASP A 121 -42.67 13.03 -1.67
N VAL A 122 -43.05 12.02 -0.86
CA VAL A 122 -42.91 11.78 0.60
C VAL A 122 -43.42 10.34 0.98
N GLU A 123 -42.85 9.77 2.06
CA GLU A 123 -43.47 9.00 3.19
C GLU A 123 -44.22 7.62 3.05
N ASP A 124 -43.66 6.61 3.75
CA ASP A 124 -44.26 5.74 4.80
C ASP A 124 -44.83 4.30 4.53
N ILE A 125 -44.53 3.42 5.50
CA ILE A 125 -45.06 2.10 5.93
C ILE A 125 -44.95 0.87 4.98
N GLU A 126 -44.15 -0.14 5.37
CA GLU A 126 -44.61 -1.41 5.98
C GLU A 126 -43.60 -2.57 5.81
N SER A 127 -43.56 -3.42 6.83
CA SER A 127 -42.65 -4.55 7.00
C SER A 127 -43.01 -5.76 6.11
N GLU A 128 -42.10 -6.23 5.26
CA GLU A 128 -42.20 -7.60 4.72
C GLU A 128 -40.84 -8.31 4.60
N THR A 129 -40.88 -9.55 5.08
CA THR A 129 -39.84 -10.59 5.07
C THR A 129 -39.43 -11.01 3.65
N PRO A 130 -38.17 -11.40 3.40
CA PRO A 130 -37.73 -11.75 2.05
C PRO A 130 -38.29 -13.11 1.60
N PRO A 131 -38.73 -13.23 0.32
CA PRO A 131 -39.38 -14.43 -0.20
C PRO A 131 -38.41 -15.60 -0.42
N ALA A 132 -38.86 -16.77 0.01
CA ALA A 132 -38.20 -18.05 -0.20
C ALA A 132 -38.30 -18.50 -1.67
N ILE A 133 -37.14 -18.74 -2.29
CA ILE A 133 -37.03 -19.31 -3.63
C ILE A 133 -37.40 -20.79 -3.56
N THR A 134 -38.58 -21.14 -4.07
CA THR A 134 -39.08 -22.50 -4.24
C THR A 134 -38.30 -23.21 -5.35
N ARG A 135 -37.38 -24.11 -4.98
CA ARG A 135 -36.78 -25.06 -5.93
C ARG A 135 -37.65 -26.32 -5.97
N PRO A 136 -37.96 -26.90 -7.14
CA PRO A 136 -38.67 -28.17 -7.21
C PRO A 136 -37.79 -29.28 -6.60
N THR A 137 -38.35 -30.01 -5.64
CA THR A 137 -37.68 -31.13 -4.97
C THR A 137 -37.56 -32.32 -5.91
N VAL A 138 -36.34 -32.61 -6.38
CA VAL A 138 -36.04 -33.85 -7.12
C VAL A 138 -35.94 -35.00 -6.10
N PRO A 139 -36.74 -36.07 -6.22
CA PRO A 139 -36.61 -37.23 -5.33
C PRO A 139 -35.22 -37.86 -5.52
N MET A 140 -34.56 -38.22 -4.40
CA MET A 140 -33.27 -38.92 -4.47
C MET A 140 -33.43 -40.24 -5.23
N PRO A 141 -32.45 -40.61 -6.09
CA PRO A 141 -32.46 -41.93 -6.70
C PRO A 141 -32.42 -43.00 -5.60
N GLY A 142 -33.31 -43.99 -5.70
CA GLY A 142 -33.36 -45.10 -4.75
C GLY A 142 -31.99 -45.73 -4.59
N SER A 143 -31.61 -46.03 -3.34
CA SER A 143 -30.34 -46.70 -3.06
C SER A 143 -30.31 -48.03 -3.80
N GLY A 144 -29.43 -48.13 -4.81
CA GLY A 144 -29.18 -49.39 -5.52
C GLY A 144 -28.80 -50.52 -4.56
N SER A 145 -28.86 -51.75 -5.06
CA SER A 145 -28.52 -52.95 -4.30
C SER A 145 -27.16 -52.80 -3.58
N ILE A 146 -26.97 -53.42 -2.41
CA ILE A 146 -25.72 -53.31 -1.62
C ILE A 146 -24.47 -53.63 -2.46
N SER A 147 -24.60 -54.52 -3.45
CA SER A 147 -23.58 -54.85 -4.45
C SER A 147 -23.18 -53.64 -5.31
N GLU A 148 -24.14 -52.89 -5.84
CA GLU A 148 -23.87 -51.68 -6.64
C GLU A 148 -23.21 -50.59 -5.79
N LEU A 149 -23.62 -50.47 -4.54
CA LEU A 149 -23.05 -49.51 -3.59
C LEU A 149 -21.58 -49.84 -3.27
N ARG A 150 -21.28 -51.13 -3.09
CA ARG A 150 -19.89 -51.62 -2.94
C ARG A 150 -19.08 -51.41 -4.22
N ALA A 151 -19.63 -51.75 -5.39
CA ALA A 151 -18.95 -51.53 -6.67
C ALA A 151 -18.62 -50.04 -6.90
N ARG A 152 -19.57 -49.16 -6.58
CA ARG A 152 -19.39 -47.70 -6.65
C ARG A 152 -18.34 -47.19 -5.66
N LEU A 153 -18.29 -47.75 -4.45
CA LEU A 153 -17.25 -47.43 -3.45
C LEU A 153 -15.87 -47.85 -3.96
N HIS A 154 -15.74 -49.07 -4.51
CA HIS A 154 -14.48 -49.58 -5.05
C HIS A 154 -14.00 -48.73 -6.24
N ALA A 155 -14.89 -48.40 -7.19
CA ALA A 155 -14.58 -47.49 -8.30
C ALA A 155 -14.16 -46.09 -7.82
N ARG A 156 -14.81 -45.56 -6.76
CA ARG A 156 -14.44 -44.29 -6.13
C ARG A 156 -13.06 -44.35 -5.47
N MET A 157 -12.73 -45.46 -4.80
CA MET A 157 -11.40 -45.65 -4.20
C MET A 157 -10.30 -45.76 -5.27
N GLU A 158 -10.56 -46.41 -6.39
CA GLU A 158 -9.63 -46.51 -7.51
C GLU A 158 -9.41 -45.16 -8.19
N ALA A 159 -10.48 -44.41 -8.46
CA ALA A 159 -10.38 -43.05 -9.00
C ALA A 159 -9.56 -42.12 -8.07
N LEU A 160 -9.69 -42.27 -6.75
CA LEU A 160 -8.92 -41.48 -5.79
C LEU A 160 -7.45 -41.93 -5.72
N ARG A 161 -7.17 -43.22 -5.94
CA ARG A 161 -5.80 -43.74 -6.06
C ARG A 161 -5.13 -43.29 -7.35
N GLN A 162 -5.87 -43.23 -8.46
CA GLN A 162 -5.39 -42.71 -9.74
C GLN A 162 -5.18 -41.19 -9.70
N GLY A 163 -6.13 -40.43 -9.13
CA GLY A 163 -6.02 -38.97 -8.99
C GLY A 163 -4.93 -38.51 -8.03
N ASN A 164 -4.47 -39.37 -7.11
CA ASN A 164 -3.33 -39.10 -6.23
C ASN A 164 -2.01 -39.73 -6.74
N SER A 165 -2.06 -40.41 -7.88
CA SER A 165 -0.94 -41.06 -8.54
C SER A 165 -0.82 -40.56 -9.98
N THR A 166 -0.78 -39.24 -10.17
CA THR A 166 -0.23 -38.62 -11.37
C THR A 166 1.29 -38.77 -11.37
N ALA A 167 1.72 -40.01 -11.62
CA ALA A 167 3.05 -40.34 -12.07
C ALA A 167 2.90 -40.81 -13.53
N ASP A 168 2.83 -39.83 -14.45
CA ASP A 168 3.05 -40.07 -15.87
C ASP A 168 4.48 -40.63 -16.06
N PRO A 169 4.66 -41.82 -16.66
CA PRO A 169 5.96 -42.44 -16.82
C PRO A 169 6.68 -41.99 -18.11
N GLN A 170 6.33 -40.83 -18.69
CA GLN A 170 6.88 -40.35 -19.97
C GLN A 170 7.69 -39.04 -19.86
N LEU A 171 7.88 -38.47 -18.66
CA LEU A 171 8.67 -37.25 -18.46
C LEU A 171 9.77 -37.51 -17.44
N GLY A 172 11.02 -37.17 -17.82
CA GLY A 172 12.26 -37.52 -17.12
C GLY A 172 12.17 -37.49 -15.59
N SER A 173 12.65 -38.58 -14.98
CA SER A 173 12.64 -38.89 -13.56
C SER A 173 12.34 -37.71 -12.63
N LYS A 174 11.22 -37.78 -11.91
CA LYS A 174 10.83 -36.91 -10.78
C LYS A 174 11.98 -36.65 -9.79
N GLU A 175 12.95 -37.56 -9.73
CA GLU A 175 14.18 -37.45 -8.95
C GLU A 175 15.15 -36.41 -9.52
N ALA A 176 15.36 -36.39 -10.84
CA ALA A 176 16.22 -35.43 -11.52
C ALA A 176 15.69 -33.99 -11.38
N LEU A 177 14.37 -33.79 -11.43
CA LEU A 177 13.74 -32.47 -11.28
C LEU A 177 13.79 -31.98 -9.82
N LEU A 178 13.73 -32.90 -8.85
CA LEU A 178 13.95 -32.61 -7.43
C LEU A 178 15.42 -32.31 -7.12
N GLU A 179 16.35 -33.00 -7.78
CA GLU A 179 17.79 -32.71 -7.68
C GLU A 179 18.14 -31.38 -8.32
N GLU A 180 17.59 -31.05 -9.48
CA GLU A 180 17.79 -29.74 -10.10
C GLU A 180 17.25 -28.60 -9.21
N ARG A 181 16.10 -28.83 -8.54
CA ARG A 181 15.56 -27.89 -7.56
C ARG A 181 16.42 -27.79 -6.30
N ARG A 182 17.06 -28.88 -5.87
CA ARG A 182 18.04 -28.87 -4.75
C ARG A 182 19.32 -28.13 -5.14
N MET A 183 19.83 -28.34 -6.34
CA MET A 183 21.01 -27.67 -6.88
C MET A 183 20.78 -26.17 -7.06
N LYS A 184 19.64 -25.76 -7.62
CA LYS A 184 19.24 -24.34 -7.72
C LYS A 184 19.14 -23.67 -6.34
N ASN A 185 18.58 -24.35 -5.34
CA ASN A 185 18.51 -23.83 -3.98
C ASN A 185 19.87 -23.80 -3.27
N ALA A 186 20.76 -24.76 -3.54
CA ALA A 186 22.12 -24.78 -3.05
C ALA A 186 22.94 -23.61 -3.63
N ALA A 187 22.86 -23.41 -4.95
CA ALA A 187 23.49 -22.28 -5.64
C ALA A 187 22.99 -20.92 -5.13
N LEU A 188 21.69 -20.80 -4.82
CA LEU A 188 21.12 -19.57 -4.24
C LEU A 188 21.67 -19.29 -2.84
N ARG A 189 21.82 -20.33 -2.01
CA ARG A 189 22.42 -20.22 -0.67
C ARG A 189 23.90 -19.86 -0.75
N GLU A 190 24.61 -20.38 -1.74
CA GLU A 190 26.01 -20.06 -1.97
C GLU A 190 26.20 -18.61 -2.46
N LYS A 191 25.41 -18.15 -3.44
CA LYS A 191 25.38 -16.74 -3.88
C LYS A 191 25.05 -15.78 -2.73
N ARG A 192 24.14 -16.16 -1.82
CA ARG A 192 23.85 -15.39 -0.61
C ARG A 192 25.02 -15.34 0.38
N ARG A 193 25.79 -16.44 0.51
CA ARG A 193 27.01 -16.47 1.34
C ARG A 193 28.14 -15.66 0.71
N GLN A 194 28.31 -15.72 -0.61
CA GLN A 194 29.32 -14.95 -1.35
C GLN A 194 29.04 -13.45 -1.26
N SER A 195 27.80 -13.01 -1.53
CA SER A 195 27.43 -11.59 -1.40
C SER A 195 27.57 -11.04 0.04
N LEU A 196 27.33 -11.86 1.08
CA LEU A 196 27.60 -11.45 2.46
C LEU A 196 29.10 -11.34 2.77
N LYS A 197 29.93 -12.23 2.22
CA LYS A 197 31.39 -12.15 2.34
C LYS A 197 31.95 -10.94 1.59
N GLU A 198 31.43 -10.65 0.41
CA GLU A 198 31.82 -9.51 -0.41
C GLU A 198 31.43 -8.18 0.25
N LYS A 199 30.20 -8.05 0.76
CA LYS A 199 29.78 -6.88 1.55
C LYS A 199 30.66 -6.67 2.79
N LYS A 200 31.04 -7.75 3.48
CA LYS A 200 31.93 -7.66 4.64
C LYS A 200 33.35 -7.23 4.25
N LYS A 201 33.86 -7.68 3.10
CA LYS A 201 35.15 -7.22 2.55
C LYS A 201 35.09 -5.76 2.11
N GLU A 202 34.00 -5.33 1.47
CA GLU A 202 33.81 -3.94 1.07
C GLU A 202 33.68 -3.00 2.28
N GLU A 203 32.96 -3.42 3.32
CA GLU A 203 32.86 -2.67 4.57
C GLU A 203 34.21 -2.56 5.29
N ALA A 204 35.01 -3.63 5.32
CA ALA A 204 36.37 -3.60 5.85
C ALA A 204 37.31 -2.70 5.02
N ALA A 205 37.19 -2.71 3.69
CA ALA A 205 37.96 -1.81 2.82
C ALA A 205 37.55 -0.34 3.00
N ARG A 206 36.25 -0.07 3.22
CA ARG A 206 35.73 1.28 3.52
C ARG A 206 36.16 1.77 4.92
N ALA A 207 36.30 0.87 5.89
CA ALA A 207 36.85 1.20 7.21
C ALA A 207 38.34 1.60 7.12
N ASN A 208 39.16 0.80 6.43
CA ASN A 208 40.58 1.14 6.21
C ASN A 208 40.79 2.44 5.40
N LYS A 209 39.85 2.81 4.52
CA LYS A 209 39.89 4.08 3.77
C LYS A 209 39.48 5.30 4.60
N LYS A 210 38.77 5.12 5.73
CA LYS A 210 38.40 6.20 6.65
C LYS A 210 39.55 6.58 7.59
N ASP A 211 40.41 5.64 7.97
CA ASP A 211 41.54 5.91 8.88
C ASP A 211 42.65 6.76 8.21
N ASN A 212 42.74 6.76 6.87
CA ASN A 212 43.66 7.63 6.10
C ASN A 212 43.07 9.00 5.72
N ARG A 213 41.85 9.34 6.15
CA ARG A 213 41.18 10.62 5.85
C ARG A 213 40.81 11.39 7.12
N ALA A 214 41.66 11.31 8.14
CA ALA A 214 41.53 12.05 9.40
C ALA A 214 42.63 13.12 9.58
N THR A 215 43.45 13.40 8.56
CA THR A 215 44.50 14.43 8.58
C THR A 215 44.35 15.44 7.44
N ALA A 216 43.19 16.09 7.33
CA ALA A 216 43.07 17.33 6.55
C ALA A 216 41.95 18.20 7.12
N LYS A 217 42.32 19.33 7.73
CA LYS A 217 41.39 20.36 8.24
C LYS A 217 40.70 21.05 7.05
N PRO A 218 39.39 21.36 7.11
CA PRO A 218 38.74 22.11 6.03
C PRO A 218 39.00 23.62 6.17
N ASN A 219 39.68 24.20 5.19
CA ASN A 219 39.78 25.65 5.03
C ASN A 219 38.48 26.22 4.45
N LYS A 220 38.04 27.33 5.02
CA LYS A 220 36.81 28.07 4.71
C LYS A 220 37.08 28.94 3.47
N VAL A 221 36.57 28.56 2.31
CA VAL A 221 36.60 29.40 1.09
C VAL A 221 35.38 30.32 1.08
N GLN A 222 35.61 31.61 1.30
CA GLN A 222 34.66 32.67 1.00
C GLN A 222 34.78 33.02 -0.49
N LEU A 223 33.68 32.85 -1.23
CA LEU A 223 33.56 33.31 -2.60
C LEU A 223 33.21 34.81 -2.56
N VAL A 224 34.17 35.65 -2.94
CA VAL A 224 33.98 37.09 -3.15
C VAL A 224 33.39 37.29 -4.54
N VAL A 225 32.08 37.53 -4.61
CA VAL A 225 31.43 38.17 -5.76
C VAL A 225 31.06 39.58 -5.32
N PRO A 226 31.47 40.65 -6.02
CA PRO A 226 30.98 41.99 -5.71
C PRO A 226 29.50 42.09 -6.11
N GLU A 227 28.64 42.22 -5.11
CA GLU A 227 27.21 42.50 -5.24
C GLU A 227 27.02 43.94 -5.74
N ALA A 228 26.69 44.09 -7.02
CA ALA A 228 26.06 45.31 -7.51
C ALA A 228 24.62 45.35 -6.95
N GLY A 229 24.34 46.33 -6.10
CA GLY A 229 23.08 46.43 -5.38
C GLY A 229 21.86 46.54 -6.32
N PRO A 230 20.71 45.94 -5.96
CA PRO A 230 19.49 46.08 -6.75
C PRO A 230 18.92 47.50 -6.58
N SER A 231 19.07 48.32 -7.61
CA SER A 231 18.21 49.49 -7.83
C SER A 231 16.76 49.02 -7.87
N ARG A 232 15.98 49.42 -6.87
CA ARG A 232 14.54 49.14 -6.77
C ARG A 232 13.80 50.24 -7.52
N PRO A 233 13.16 49.98 -8.68
CA PRO A 233 12.24 50.95 -9.23
C PRO A 233 11.03 51.07 -8.29
N LYS A 234 10.68 52.32 -7.93
CA LYS A 234 9.47 52.62 -7.16
C LYS A 234 8.25 52.17 -7.99
N PRO A 235 7.28 51.45 -7.42
CA PRO A 235 6.07 51.12 -8.16
C PRO A 235 5.22 52.39 -8.31
N ASP A 236 4.84 52.67 -9.55
CA ASP A 236 3.93 53.74 -9.93
C ASP A 236 2.53 53.46 -9.36
N VAL A 237 1.85 54.49 -8.86
CA VAL A 237 0.62 54.38 -8.03
C VAL A 237 -0.61 53.98 -8.86
N LEU A 238 -0.47 53.86 -10.19
CA LEU A 238 -1.58 53.67 -11.12
C LEU A 238 -1.73 52.23 -11.67
N ALA A 239 -0.88 51.28 -11.28
CA ALA A 239 -0.89 49.91 -11.81
C ALA A 239 -1.57 48.85 -10.91
N ASN A 240 -2.42 49.28 -9.96
CA ASN A 240 -3.14 48.37 -9.06
C ASN A 240 -4.61 48.16 -9.46
N VAL A 241 -4.90 47.98 -10.76
CA VAL A 241 -6.15 47.35 -11.19
C VAL A 241 -5.86 45.87 -11.42
N THR A 242 -5.69 45.14 -10.32
CA THR A 242 -5.64 43.68 -10.34
C THR A 242 -7.03 43.14 -10.64
N PHE A 243 -7.21 42.65 -11.86
CA PHE A 243 -8.38 41.94 -12.33
C PHE A 243 -8.72 40.81 -11.32
N SER A 244 -9.96 40.83 -10.83
CA SER A 244 -10.59 39.72 -10.08
C SER A 244 -9.79 39.15 -8.89
N LYS A 245 -9.52 40.00 -7.88
CA LYS A 245 -9.30 39.50 -6.52
C LYS A 245 -10.62 38.99 -5.95
N ILE A 246 -10.93 37.72 -6.24
CA ILE A 246 -12.04 36.98 -5.65
C ILE A 246 -11.94 37.10 -4.13
N LEU A 247 -13.01 37.59 -3.50
CA LEU A 247 -13.16 37.87 -2.07
C LEU A 247 -12.86 36.65 -1.16
N SER A 248 -12.73 35.45 -1.73
CA SER A 248 -12.44 34.18 -1.06
C SER A 248 -10.97 33.99 -0.66
N SER A 249 -10.01 34.71 -1.26
CA SER A 249 -8.56 34.48 -1.02
C SER A 249 -7.92 35.45 -0.03
N GLN A 250 -8.69 36.16 0.80
CA GLN A 250 -8.08 36.93 1.89
C GLN A 250 -7.53 35.96 2.94
N PRO A 251 -6.26 36.11 3.40
CA PRO A 251 -5.79 35.38 4.56
C PRO A 251 -6.76 35.64 5.72
N PRO A 252 -7.06 34.63 6.57
CA PRO A 252 -8.00 34.82 7.65
C PRO A 252 -7.57 36.07 8.43
N SER A 253 -8.50 37.03 8.50
CA SER A 253 -8.36 38.23 9.33
C SER A 253 -7.74 37.84 10.66
N ILE A 254 -6.88 38.69 11.22
CA ILE A 254 -6.24 38.41 12.53
C ILE A 254 -7.32 38.06 13.58
N LYS A 255 -8.52 38.62 13.44
CA LYS A 255 -9.72 38.35 14.27
C LYS A 255 -10.25 36.92 14.12
N ASN A 256 -9.97 36.24 13.01
CA ASN A 256 -10.45 34.90 12.68
C ASN A 256 -9.46 33.81 13.17
N LYS A 257 -8.17 34.16 13.31
CA LYS A 257 -7.14 33.24 13.84
C LYS A 257 -7.43 32.78 15.28
N LYS A 258 -8.13 33.57 16.09
CA LYS A 258 -8.44 33.23 17.50
C LYS A 258 -9.40 32.05 17.66
N PHE A 259 -10.14 31.67 16.62
CA PHE A 259 -11.06 30.52 16.64
C PHE A 259 -10.52 29.30 15.90
N VAL A 260 -9.35 29.43 15.27
CA VAL A 260 -8.63 28.28 14.73
C VAL A 260 -7.91 27.63 15.90
N THR A 261 -8.47 26.55 16.41
CA THR A 261 -7.85 25.79 17.50
C THR A 261 -6.62 25.04 17.01
N SER A 262 -5.68 24.81 17.92
CA SER A 262 -4.54 23.93 17.67
C SER A 262 -4.97 22.53 17.22
N SER A 263 -4.11 21.85 16.45
CA SER A 263 -4.39 20.49 15.94
C SER A 263 -4.36 19.41 17.04
N ASP A 264 -3.70 19.65 18.17
CA ASP A 264 -3.64 18.69 19.28
C ASP A 264 -4.90 18.85 20.15
N PRO A 265 -5.68 17.77 20.36
CA PRO A 265 -6.93 17.85 21.14
C PRO A 265 -6.71 18.26 22.60
N HIS A 266 -5.54 17.98 23.19
CA HIS A 266 -5.23 18.41 24.57
C HIS A 266 -5.10 19.93 24.65
N THR A 267 -4.32 20.52 23.74
CA THR A 267 -4.12 21.97 23.69
C THR A 267 -5.39 22.71 23.28
N ALA A 268 -6.18 22.14 22.36
CA ALA A 268 -7.48 22.70 21.99
C ALA A 268 -8.48 22.71 23.15
N LEU A 269 -8.53 21.63 23.95
CA LEU A 269 -9.36 21.57 25.15
C LEU A 269 -8.92 22.62 26.18
N ALA A 270 -7.62 22.73 26.45
CA ALA A 270 -7.08 23.73 27.38
C ALA A 270 -7.36 25.17 26.90
N GLN A 271 -7.28 25.44 25.60
CA GLN A 271 -7.62 26.73 25.01
C GLN A 271 -9.10 27.09 25.23
N LEU A 272 -10.02 26.12 25.08
CA LEU A 272 -11.43 26.34 25.34
C LEU A 272 -11.74 26.53 26.82
N GLU A 273 -11.14 25.73 27.69
CA GLU A 273 -11.31 25.89 29.15
C GLU A 273 -10.78 27.25 29.62
N ALA A 274 -9.62 27.68 29.11
CA ALA A 274 -9.08 29.01 29.38
C ALA A 274 -9.99 30.14 28.85
N ARG A 275 -10.59 29.97 27.67
CA ARG A 275 -11.58 30.93 27.14
C ARG A 275 -12.84 30.99 28.01
N ASN A 276 -13.37 29.84 28.42
CA ASN A 276 -14.55 29.77 29.27
C ASN A 276 -14.28 30.36 30.66
N ALA A 277 -13.08 30.13 31.22
CA ALA A 277 -12.66 30.74 32.48
C ALA A 277 -12.59 32.28 32.38
N LYS A 278 -12.07 32.81 31.26
CA LYS A 278 -12.05 34.26 31.00
C LYS A 278 -13.45 34.85 30.87
N LEU A 279 -14.37 34.14 30.21
CA LEU A 279 -15.77 34.57 30.10
C LEU A 279 -16.49 34.54 31.45
N ALA A 280 -16.16 33.59 32.32
CA ALA A 280 -16.73 33.49 33.66
C ALA A 280 -16.26 34.60 34.62
N GLN A 281 -15.11 35.24 34.36
CA GLN A 281 -14.59 36.35 35.16
C GLN A 281 -15.22 37.71 34.81
N LEU A 282 -15.96 37.81 33.70
CA LEU A 282 -16.49 39.07 33.20
C LEU A 282 -17.96 39.28 33.64
N THR A 283 -18.41 40.53 33.62
CA THR A 283 -19.81 40.88 33.93
C THR A 283 -20.78 40.23 32.93
N PRO A 284 -22.03 39.92 33.34
CA PRO A 284 -22.98 39.19 32.50
C PRO A 284 -23.29 39.92 31.18
N GLU A 285 -23.37 41.25 31.19
CA GLU A 285 -23.62 42.07 30.00
C GLU A 285 -22.48 41.97 28.98
N LYS A 286 -21.23 42.16 29.43
CA LYS A 286 -20.05 42.04 28.56
C LYS A 286 -19.85 40.60 28.09
N ARG A 287 -20.22 39.62 28.91
CA ARG A 287 -20.19 38.21 28.52
C ARG A 287 -21.15 37.95 27.36
N ALA A 288 -22.37 38.46 27.42
CA ALA A 288 -23.34 38.32 26.33
C ALA A 288 -22.84 38.99 25.04
N GLU A 289 -22.33 40.23 25.12
CA GLU A 289 -21.77 40.95 23.97
C GLU A 289 -20.60 40.18 23.32
N ILE A 290 -19.69 39.62 24.13
CA ILE A 290 -18.57 38.83 23.64
C ILE A 290 -19.06 37.51 23.04
N GLU A 291 -20.03 36.83 23.65
CA GLU A 291 -20.61 35.60 23.12
C GLU A 291 -21.29 35.82 21.77
N GLU A 292 -22.04 36.91 21.60
CA GLU A 292 -22.64 37.29 20.31
C GLU A 292 -21.59 37.61 19.26
N ARG A 293 -20.60 38.45 19.60
CA ARG A 293 -19.47 38.78 18.72
C ARG A 293 -18.72 37.52 18.29
N ASP A 294 -18.48 36.61 19.22
CA ASP A 294 -17.79 35.37 18.94
C ASP A 294 -18.66 34.39 18.13
N ARG A 295 -19.98 34.38 18.33
CA ARG A 295 -20.93 33.61 17.52
C ARG A 295 -20.89 34.04 16.06
N LEU A 296 -20.93 35.36 15.80
CA LEU A 296 -20.85 35.92 14.45
C LEU A 296 -19.51 35.63 13.79
N ALA A 297 -18.41 35.84 14.50
CA ALA A 297 -17.08 35.58 13.94
C ALA A 297 -16.86 34.08 13.67
N LYS A 298 -17.41 33.17 14.49
CA LYS A 298 -17.41 31.73 14.18
C LYS A 298 -18.26 31.40 12.95
N ALA A 299 -19.40 32.06 12.77
CA ALA A 299 -20.25 31.88 11.59
C ALA A 299 -19.52 32.34 10.32
N GLU A 300 -18.83 33.49 10.36
CA GLU A 300 -17.99 34.00 9.28
C GLU A 300 -16.87 33.00 8.90
N ILE A 301 -16.22 32.40 9.89
CA ILE A 301 -15.17 31.40 9.65
C ILE A 301 -15.75 30.15 9.00
N ARG A 302 -16.91 29.67 9.46
CA ARG A 302 -17.55 28.50 8.84
C ARG A 302 -18.03 28.81 7.42
N ALA A 303 -18.58 30.00 7.18
CA ALA A 303 -19.00 30.47 5.86
C ALA A 303 -17.83 30.60 4.88
N SER A 304 -16.66 31.04 5.36
CA SER A 304 -15.42 31.06 4.57
C SER A 304 -14.75 29.68 4.41
N GLY A 305 -15.35 28.61 4.94
CA GLY A 305 -14.84 27.23 4.84
C GLY A 305 -13.78 26.86 5.90
N GLY A 306 -13.51 27.74 6.86
CA GLY A 306 -12.64 27.48 8.01
C GLY A 306 -13.26 26.50 9.02
N LYS A 307 -12.44 25.56 9.51
CA LYS A 307 -12.86 24.57 10.51
C LYS A 307 -12.68 25.11 11.92
N VAL A 308 -13.77 25.15 12.69
CA VAL A 308 -13.80 25.59 14.10
C VAL A 308 -14.07 24.37 14.99
N TYR A 309 -13.12 24.01 15.86
CA TYR A 309 -13.23 22.82 16.74
C TYR A 309 -13.51 23.24 18.19
N ASP A 310 -14.75 23.63 18.48
CA ASP A 310 -15.13 24.20 19.79
C ASP A 310 -15.91 23.23 20.71
N ASP A 311 -16.14 21.99 20.29
CA ASP A 311 -16.97 21.04 21.04
C ASP A 311 -16.20 20.39 22.19
N ILE A 312 -16.47 20.81 23.43
CA ILE A 312 -15.82 20.27 24.65
C ILE A 312 -15.96 18.75 24.73
N ALA A 313 -17.17 18.22 24.51
CA ALA A 313 -17.43 16.78 24.58
C ALA A 313 -16.64 16.00 23.52
N ARG A 314 -16.51 16.54 22.31
CA ARG A 314 -15.78 15.91 21.20
C ARG A 314 -14.28 15.96 21.43
N LEU A 315 -13.77 17.07 21.96
CA LEU A 315 -12.36 17.22 22.35
C LEU A 315 -11.99 16.29 23.50
N LYS A 316 -12.82 16.16 24.54
CA LYS A 316 -12.63 15.17 25.61
C LYS A 316 -12.59 13.74 25.05
N LYS A 317 -13.46 13.40 24.10
CA LYS A 317 -13.44 12.10 23.40
C LYS A 317 -12.18 11.94 22.53
N ALA A 318 -11.68 13.01 21.90
CA ALA A 318 -10.47 12.98 21.09
C ALA A 318 -9.22 12.76 21.95
N VAL A 319 -9.12 13.47 23.08
CA VAL A 319 -8.11 13.29 24.12
C VAL A 319 -8.09 11.83 24.59
N LYS A 320 -9.23 11.29 25.04
CA LYS A 320 -9.35 9.89 25.48
C LYS A 320 -8.89 8.88 24.42
N ARG A 321 -9.24 9.11 23.14
CA ARG A 321 -8.80 8.25 22.03
C ARG A 321 -7.29 8.30 21.84
N LYS A 322 -6.69 9.49 21.87
CA LYS A 322 -5.23 9.68 21.74
C LYS A 322 -4.49 9.05 22.92
N ASP A 323 -5.00 9.18 24.13
CA ASP A 323 -4.39 8.58 25.32
C ASP A 323 -4.50 7.04 25.28
N ALA A 324 -5.65 6.50 24.86
CA ALA A 324 -5.82 5.06 24.66
C ALA A 324 -4.88 4.50 23.58
N GLU A 325 -4.66 5.23 22.49
CA GLU A 325 -3.69 4.86 21.45
C GLU A 325 -2.26 4.84 22.01
N LYS A 326 -1.86 5.87 22.77
CA LYS A 326 -0.56 5.93 23.45
C LYS A 326 -0.39 4.79 24.45
N LEU A 327 -1.42 4.43 25.21
CA LEU A 327 -1.40 3.30 26.14
C LEU A 327 -1.23 1.96 25.42
N LYS A 328 -1.94 1.74 24.30
CA LYS A 328 -1.78 0.53 23.47
C LYS A 328 -0.37 0.45 22.90
N SER A 329 0.17 1.56 22.41
CA SER A 329 1.56 1.63 21.95
C SER A 329 2.50 1.29 23.09
N LYS A 330 2.41 1.96 24.25
CA LYS A 330 3.24 1.69 25.43
C LYS A 330 3.23 0.22 25.83
N LYS A 331 2.06 -0.42 25.89
CA LYS A 331 1.92 -1.86 26.17
C LYS A 331 2.62 -2.71 25.12
N GLY A 332 2.39 -2.44 23.83
CA GLY A 332 3.04 -3.19 22.74
C GLY A 332 4.56 -3.04 22.73
N TRP A 333 5.10 -1.88 23.10
CA TRP A 333 6.54 -1.68 23.25
C TRP A 333 7.11 -2.41 24.47
N ALA A 334 6.38 -2.44 25.59
CA ALA A 334 6.77 -3.20 26.78
C ALA A 334 6.82 -4.71 26.49
N GLU A 335 5.79 -5.26 25.85
CA GLU A 335 5.73 -6.66 25.45
C GLU A 335 6.87 -7.04 24.48
N ARG A 336 7.20 -6.16 23.53
CA ARG A 336 8.36 -6.37 22.64
C ARG A 336 9.68 -6.40 23.41
N LYS A 337 9.87 -5.55 24.41
CA LYS A 337 11.07 -5.58 25.26
C LYS A 337 11.13 -6.88 26.07
N GLU A 338 10.02 -7.27 26.69
CA GLU A 338 9.92 -8.50 27.46
C GLU A 338 10.20 -9.75 26.59
N THR A 339 9.63 -9.82 25.39
CA THR A 339 9.89 -10.93 24.45
C THR A 339 11.35 -10.96 24.00
N LEU A 340 11.99 -9.80 23.81
CA LEU A 340 13.41 -9.69 23.49
C LEU A 340 14.26 -10.19 24.66
N GLU A 341 13.98 -9.77 25.89
CA GLU A 341 14.65 -10.22 27.11
C GLU A 341 14.48 -11.72 27.33
N LYS A 342 13.26 -12.25 27.19
CA LYS A 342 12.99 -13.70 27.24
C LYS A 342 13.80 -14.46 26.19
N ASN A 343 13.88 -13.94 24.97
CA ASN A 343 14.68 -14.55 23.90
C ASN A 343 16.18 -14.50 24.18
N GLN A 344 16.68 -13.40 24.76
CA GLN A 344 18.08 -13.28 25.18
C GLN A 344 18.39 -14.25 26.32
N ALA A 345 17.56 -14.28 27.37
CA ALA A 345 17.67 -15.18 28.51
C ALA A 345 17.59 -16.65 28.06
N ALA A 346 16.67 -17.01 27.17
CA ALA A 346 16.58 -18.37 26.64
C ALA A 346 17.83 -18.78 25.84
N LYS A 347 18.43 -17.86 25.07
CA LYS A 347 19.69 -18.11 24.36
C LYS A 347 20.87 -18.22 25.32
N GLN A 348 20.93 -17.37 26.34
CA GLN A 348 21.94 -17.43 27.39
C GLN A 348 21.83 -18.75 28.16
N LYS A 349 20.63 -19.14 28.59
CA LYS A 349 20.35 -20.42 29.25
C LYS A 349 20.79 -21.61 28.39
N LYS A 350 20.44 -21.63 27.10
CA LYS A 350 20.92 -22.68 26.18
C LYS A 350 22.45 -22.72 26.09
N ARG A 351 23.14 -21.58 26.15
CA ARG A 351 24.61 -21.54 26.15
C ARG A 351 25.18 -22.04 27.48
N THR A 352 24.63 -21.61 28.62
CA THR A 352 25.08 -22.06 29.94
C THR A 352 24.87 -23.58 30.09
N ASP A 353 23.72 -24.09 29.67
CA ASP A 353 23.41 -25.53 29.73
C ASP A 353 24.37 -26.32 28.82
N ASN A 354 24.66 -25.83 27.60
CA ASN A 354 25.63 -26.46 26.70
C ASN A 354 27.07 -26.43 27.25
N ILE A 355 27.46 -25.36 27.94
CA ILE A 355 28.78 -25.24 28.59
C ILE A 355 28.84 -26.18 29.80
N ALA A 356 27.79 -26.24 30.62
CA ALA A 356 27.67 -27.15 31.75
C ALA A 356 27.78 -28.61 31.29
N MET A 357 26.99 -29.02 30.29
CA MET A 357 27.08 -30.36 29.70
C MET A 357 28.48 -30.67 29.14
N ARG A 358 29.17 -29.69 28.54
CA ARG A 358 30.56 -29.86 28.06
C ARG A 358 31.54 -30.03 29.23
N ASN A 359 31.36 -29.29 30.31
CA ASN A 359 32.18 -29.37 31.52
C ASN A 359 31.95 -30.69 32.26
N GLU A 360 30.70 -31.14 32.39
CA GLU A 360 30.35 -32.46 32.93
C GLU A 360 30.99 -33.57 32.10
N ARG A 361 30.85 -33.54 30.77
CA ARG A 361 31.51 -34.50 29.88
C ARG A 361 33.03 -34.50 30.02
N ARG A 362 33.66 -33.34 30.29
CA ARG A 362 35.11 -33.26 30.57
C ARG A 362 35.44 -33.90 31.93
N LYS A 363 34.65 -33.64 32.97
CA LYS A 363 34.81 -34.25 34.30
C LYS A 363 34.61 -35.77 34.25
N ASP A 364 33.59 -36.25 33.55
CA ASP A 364 33.33 -37.69 33.37
C ASP A 364 34.48 -38.37 32.63
N LYS A 365 35.04 -37.72 31.61
CA LYS A 365 36.23 -38.20 30.90
C LYS A 365 37.45 -38.27 31.83
N ALA A 366 37.64 -37.28 32.71
CA ALA A 366 38.71 -37.28 33.72
C ALA A 366 38.51 -38.38 34.78
N ARG A 367 37.25 -38.72 35.10
CA ARG A 367 36.88 -39.84 35.99
C ARG A 367 36.86 -41.21 35.31
N GLY A 368 37.27 -41.31 34.03
CA GLY A 368 37.30 -42.57 33.29
C GLY A 368 35.93 -43.12 32.88
N ILE A 369 34.84 -42.38 33.07
CA ILE A 369 33.48 -42.82 32.75
C ILE A 369 33.27 -42.67 31.23
N LYS A 370 33.21 -43.81 30.52
CA LYS A 370 33.00 -43.82 29.06
C LYS A 370 31.56 -43.41 28.73
N PRO A 371 31.33 -42.54 27.73
CA PRO A 371 29.98 -42.15 27.34
C PRO A 371 29.19 -43.38 26.86
N SER A 372 27.94 -43.52 27.31
CA SER A 372 27.09 -44.66 26.96
C SER A 372 26.96 -44.84 25.44
N LYS A 373 26.78 -46.08 24.97
CA LYS A 373 26.76 -46.43 23.54
C LYS A 373 25.65 -45.70 22.73
N SER A 374 24.60 -45.16 23.37
CA SER A 374 23.52 -44.43 22.67
C SER A 374 23.91 -43.01 22.22
N ALA A 375 24.98 -42.43 22.78
CA ALA A 375 25.49 -41.10 22.40
C ALA A 375 26.41 -41.12 21.16
N LYS A 376 26.66 -42.30 20.56
CA LYS A 376 27.42 -42.46 19.30
C LYS A 376 26.56 -42.36 18.05
N SER A 377 25.29 -41.95 18.15
CA SER A 377 24.51 -41.61 16.96
C SER A 377 25.18 -40.44 16.24
N ARG A 378 25.65 -40.72 15.02
CA ARG A 378 26.48 -39.83 14.21
C ARG A 378 25.70 -38.52 13.95
N PRO A 379 26.27 -37.33 14.20
CA PRO A 379 25.60 -36.08 13.88
C PRO A 379 25.51 -35.97 12.35
N GLY A 380 24.34 -36.23 11.79
CA GLY A 380 24.03 -35.98 10.37
C GLY A 380 23.96 -37.19 9.45
N PHE A 381 23.96 -38.44 9.94
CA PHE A 381 23.82 -39.62 9.08
C PHE A 381 22.80 -40.58 9.66
N GLU A 382 21.61 -40.56 9.07
CA GLU A 382 20.59 -41.62 9.00
C GLU A 382 20.59 -42.63 10.16
N GLY A 383 19.60 -42.53 11.07
CA GLY A 383 19.44 -43.60 12.06
C GLY A 383 18.59 -43.32 13.30
N ARG A 384 17.76 -42.28 13.33
CA ARG A 384 16.69 -42.21 14.34
C ARG A 384 15.36 -42.50 13.68
N SER A 385 15.13 -43.78 13.42
CA SER A 385 13.80 -44.30 13.12
C SER A 385 12.86 -43.89 14.27
N PHE A 386 11.92 -42.99 13.98
CA PHE A 386 10.78 -42.74 14.85
C PHE A 386 9.93 -44.01 14.87
N LYS A 387 10.27 -44.93 15.79
CA LYS A 387 9.44 -46.09 16.08
C LYS A 387 8.18 -45.58 16.79
N LYS A 388 7.13 -45.44 15.98
CA LYS A 388 5.72 -45.46 16.37
C LYS A 388 5.51 -46.54 17.44
N GLY A 389 5.08 -46.13 18.61
CA GLY A 389 4.86 -46.98 19.77
C GLY A 389 4.00 -46.26 20.79
N SER A 390 2.69 -46.28 20.55
CA SER A 390 1.64 -45.94 21.50
C SER A 390 1.85 -46.63 22.84
N LYS A 391 1.88 -45.87 23.94
CA LYS A 391 1.48 -46.39 25.24
C LYS A 391 0.64 -45.32 25.94
N THR A 392 -0.67 -45.47 25.78
CA THR A 392 -1.69 -44.93 26.66
C THR A 392 -1.35 -45.29 28.11
N GLN A 393 -1.04 -44.30 28.95
CA GLN A 393 -1.08 -44.47 30.39
C GLN A 393 -2.51 -44.16 30.85
N SER A 394 -3.25 -45.23 31.12
CA SER A 394 -4.42 -45.24 31.98
C SER A 394 -3.99 -44.84 33.39
N GLY A 395 -4.35 -43.64 33.83
CA GLY A 395 -4.23 -43.22 35.23
C GLY A 395 -5.38 -43.82 36.03
N ALA A 396 -5.07 -44.83 36.82
CA ALA A 396 -5.96 -45.38 37.83
C ALA A 396 -6.21 -44.32 38.92
N LYS A 397 -7.49 -44.04 39.19
CA LYS A 397 -7.95 -43.41 40.44
C LYS A 397 -7.64 -44.38 41.58
N ALA A 398 -6.79 -43.96 42.52
CA ALA A 398 -6.76 -44.53 43.86
C ALA A 398 -7.91 -43.90 44.66
N ARG A 399 -8.59 -44.77 45.41
CA ARG A 399 -9.62 -44.47 46.39
C ARG A 399 -9.07 -43.70 47.58
#